data_AF-A0AA48HLW5-F1
#
_entry.id   AF-A0AA48HLW5-F1
#
_cell.length_a   1.000
_cell.length_b   1.000
_cell.length_c   1.000
_cell.angle_alpha   90.00
_cell.angle_beta   90.00
_cell.angle_gamma   90.00
#
_symmetry.space_group_name_H-M   'P 1'
#
loop_
_entity.id
_entity.type
_entity.pdbx_description
1 polymer ?
#
loop_
_entity_poly.entity_id
_entity_poly.type
_entity_poly.pdbx_seq_one_letter_code
_entity_poly.pdbx_strand_id
1 'polypeptide(L)' 'MSLKPNNLLPLFSYLEECHEGDLLSFTQWLDKAIYMFHYLPTDTFSETERQNVCHVLMELKEAVLKIRVEQDNCA' A
#
# COMPACT_ATOMS: atom_id res chain seq x y z
N MET A 1 17.43 -16.37 -8.27
CA MET A 1 17.68 -15.22 -7.37
C MET A 1 17.13 -15.56 -6.01
N SER A 2 17.93 -15.46 -4.95
CA SER A 2 17.45 -15.65 -3.58
C SER A 2 16.64 -14.41 -3.18
N LEU A 3 15.33 -14.57 -2.98
CA LEU A 3 14.46 -13.50 -2.48
C LEU A 3 14.87 -13.22 -1.03
N LYS A 4 15.50 -12.06 -0.79
CA LYS A 4 15.68 -11.59 0.60
C LYS A 4 14.28 -11.44 1.22
N PRO A 5 14.02 -11.99 2.41
CA PRO A 5 12.67 -12.06 2.98
C PRO A 5 11.97 -10.71 3.19
N ASN A 6 12.71 -9.60 3.14
CA ASN A 6 12.17 -8.24 3.29
C ASN A 6 12.40 -7.37 2.04
N ASN A 7 12.82 -7.94 0.90
CA ASN A 7 12.96 -7.16 -0.32
C ASN A 7 11.60 -7.02 -1.01
N LEU A 8 10.91 -5.93 -0.71
CA LEU A 8 9.59 -5.61 -1.26
C LEU A 8 9.65 -5.03 -2.69
N LEU A 9 10.84 -4.80 -3.26
CA LEU A 9 11.00 -4.28 -4.63
C LEU A 9 10.11 -5.01 -5.67
N PRO A 10 10.04 -6.37 -5.70
CA PRO A 10 9.22 -7.07 -6.68
C PRO A 10 7.73 -6.77 -6.55
N LEU A 11 7.25 -6.61 -5.31
CA LEU A 11 5.87 -6.21 -5.05
C LEU A 11 5.64 -4.77 -5.53
N PHE A 12 6.59 -3.87 -5.29
CA PHE A 12 6.46 -2.48 -5.72
C PHE A 12 6.57 -2.31 -7.23
N SER A 13 7.47 -3.00 -7.93
CA SER A 13 7.54 -2.98 -9.39
C SER A 13 6.24 -3.50 -10.02
N TYR A 14 5.63 -4.53 -9.43
CA TYR A 14 4.31 -5.02 -9.85
C TYR A 14 3.21 -3.97 -9.63
N LEU A 15 3.22 -3.30 -8.47
CA LEU A 15 2.26 -2.24 -8.17
C LEU A 15 2.45 -1.03 -9.09
N GLU A 16 3.70 -0.62 -9.34
CA GLU A 16 4.06 0.44 -10.28
C GLU A 16 3.58 0.09 -11.70
N GLU A 17 3.77 -1.15 -12.17
CA GLU A 17 3.22 -1.62 -13.44
C GLU A 17 1.68 -1.56 -13.48
N CYS A 18 1.01 -2.00 -12.41
CA CYS A 18 -0.45 -1.94 -12.28
C CYS A 18 -0.99 -0.50 -12.24
N HIS A 19 -0.14 0.45 -11.86
CA HIS A 19 -0.46 1.86 -11.66
C HIS A 19 0.24 2.76 -12.70
N GLU A 20 0.51 2.23 -13.90
CA GLU A 20 1.05 2.96 -15.06
C GLU A 20 2.36 3.73 -14.78
N GLY A 21 3.20 3.22 -13.88
CA GLY A 21 4.46 3.87 -13.50
C GLY A 21 4.30 4.95 -12.42
N ASP A 22 3.10 5.14 -11.86
CA ASP A 22 2.84 6.15 -10.84
C ASP A 22 2.52 5.52 -9.48
N LEU A 23 3.57 5.29 -8.69
CA LEU A 23 3.46 4.89 -7.28
C LEU A 23 2.66 5.90 -6.43
N LEU A 24 2.58 7.18 -6.82
CA LEU A 24 1.74 8.15 -6.11
C LEU A 24 0.25 7.83 -6.31
N SER A 25 -0.15 7.43 -7.51
CA SER A 25 -1.52 6.97 -7.76
C SER A 25 -1.90 5.75 -6.90
N PHE A 26 -0.95 4.87 -6.61
CA PHE A 26 -1.16 3.75 -5.69
C PHE A 26 -1.45 4.23 -4.25
N THR A 27 -0.73 5.25 -3.76
CA THR A 27 -1.02 5.80 -2.42
C THR A 27 -2.43 6.42 -2.33
N GLN A 28 -2.89 7.06 -3.40
CA GLN A 28 -4.26 7.59 -3.49
C GLN A 28 -5.30 6.47 -3.57
N TRP A 29 -4.96 5.36 -4.23
CA TRP A 29 -5.81 4.19 -4.28
C TRP A 29 -5.95 3.54 -2.89
N LEU A 30 -4.86 3.45 -2.12
CA LEU A 30 -4.89 2.96 -0.74
C LEU A 30 -5.77 3.84 0.16
N ASP A 31 -5.70 5.16 0.02
CA ASP A 31 -6.60 6.08 0.75
C ASP A 31 -8.07 5.84 0.41
N LYS A 32 -8.39 5.65 -0.88
CA LYS A 32 -9.74 5.32 -1.34
C LYS A 32 -10.18 3.95 -0.82
N ALA A 33 -9.30 2.95 -0.81
CA ALA A 33 -9.59 1.62 -0.31
C ALA A 33 -9.90 1.65 1.19
N ILE A 34 -9.09 2.34 2.00
CA ILE A 34 -9.35 2.55 3.44
C ILE A 34 -10.69 3.26 3.63
N TYR A 35 -10.94 4.35 2.90
CA TYR A 35 -12.20 5.08 2.99
C TYR A 35 -13.41 4.19 2.66
N MET A 36 -13.38 3.48 1.52
CA MET A 36 -14.45 2.57 1.11
C MET A 36 -14.65 1.42 2.10
N PHE A 37 -13.58 0.93 2.71
CA PHE A 37 -13.64 -0.16 3.68
C PHE A 37 -14.47 0.20 4.93
N HIS A 38 -14.49 1.48 5.32
CA HIS A 38 -15.36 1.96 6.40
C HIS A 38 -16.86 1.88 6.07
N TYR A 39 -17.23 1.80 4.79
CA TYR A 39 -18.63 1.67 4.35
C TYR A 39 -19.09 0.22 4.20
N LEU A 40 -18.20 -0.76 4.37
CA LEU A 40 -18.61 -2.16 4.33
C LEU A 40 -19.53 -2.49 5.53
N PRO A 41 -20.52 -3.37 5.36
CA PRO A 41 -21.43 -3.79 6.43
C PRO A 41 -20.69 -4.31 7.68
N THR A 42 -21.09 -3.85 8.87
CA THR A 42 -20.38 -4.10 10.15
C THR A 42 -20.30 -5.57 10.54
N ASP A 43 -21.11 -6.42 9.93
CA ASP A 43 -21.15 -7.88 10.09
C ASP A 43 -20.20 -8.63 9.15
N THR A 44 -19.60 -7.96 8.15
CA THR A 44 -18.67 -8.58 7.19
C THR A 44 -17.28 -8.85 7.79
N PHE A 45 -16.83 -7.99 8.71
CA PHE A 45 -15.55 -8.08 9.39
C PHE A 45 -15.73 -7.72 10.86
N SER A 46 -15.05 -8.45 11.74
CA SER A 46 -14.92 -8.05 13.15
C SER A 46 -14.20 -6.70 13.26
N GLU A 47 -14.38 -6.04 14.41
CA GLU A 47 -13.69 -4.78 14.69
C GLU A 47 -12.16 -4.91 14.61
N THR A 48 -11.61 -6.01 15.14
CA THR A 48 -10.17 -6.29 15.09
C THR A 48 -9.68 -6.51 13.66
N GLU A 49 -10.42 -7.27 12.85
CA GLU A 49 -10.05 -7.44 11.43
C GLU A 49 -10.08 -6.11 10.69
N ARG A 50 -11.05 -5.24 10.99
CA ARG A 50 -11.11 -3.92 10.38
C ARG A 50 -9.91 -3.06 10.74
N GLN A 51 -9.55 -3.01 12.02
CA GLN A 51 -8.38 -2.28 12.49
C GLN A 51 -7.09 -2.82 11.84
N ASN A 52 -6.94 -4.14 11.78
CA ASN A 52 -5.76 -4.78 11.18
C ASN A 52 -5.62 -4.47 9.69
N VAL A 53 -6.72 -4.54 8.93
CA VAL A 53 -6.71 -4.21 7.49
C VAL A 53 -6.35 -2.74 7.27
N CYS A 54 -7.00 -1.82 7.98
CA CYS A 54 -6.67 -0.40 7.89
C CYS A 54 -5.20 -0.13 8.25
N HIS A 55 -4.68 -0.77 9.30
CA HIS A 55 -3.29 -0.62 9.71
C HIS A 55 -2.32 -1.09 8.63
N VAL A 56 -2.53 -2.28 8.05
CA VAL A 56 -1.68 -2.82 6.98
C VAL A 56 -1.69 -1.93 5.75
N LEU A 57 -2.86 -1.40 5.34
CA LEU A 57 -2.95 -0.49 4.20
C LEU A 57 -2.22 0.84 4.45
N MET A 58 -2.27 1.36 5.68
CA MET A 58 -1.53 2.55 6.09
C MET A 58 -0.01 2.32 6.10
N GLU A 59 0.46 1.22 6.67
CA GLU A 59 1.89 0.86 6.67
C GLU A 59 2.42 0.69 5.23
N LEU A 60 1.62 0.08 4.35
CA LEU A 60 1.98 -0.06 2.94
C LEU A 60 2.08 1.31 2.25
N LYS A 61 1.13 2.21 2.52
CA LYS A 61 1.17 3.60 2.02
C LYS A 61 2.44 4.31 2.48
N GLU A 62 2.79 4.21 3.77
CA GLU A 62 4.00 4.82 4.31
C GLU A 62 5.27 4.29 3.66
N ALA A 63 5.35 2.96 3.46
CA ALA A 63 6.50 2.33 2.82
C ALA A 63 6.70 2.86 1.39
N VAL A 64 5.61 2.99 0.63
CA VAL A 64 5.64 3.54 -0.74
C VAL A 64 6.10 5.00 -0.74
N LEU A 65 5.57 5.82 0.17
CA LEU A 65 5.94 7.24 0.26
C LEU A 65 7.42 7.42 0.63
N LYS A 66 7.94 6.64 1.58
CA LYS A 66 9.37 6.68 1.98
C LYS A 66 10.27 6.38 0.78
N ILE A 67 9.95 5.32 0.02
CA ILE A 67 10.74 4.92 -1.16
C ILE A 67 10.66 5.99 -2.26
N ARG A 68 9.48 6.56 -2.53
CA ARG A 68 9.34 7.63 -3.51
C ARG A 68 10.20 8.84 -3.16
N VAL A 69 10.20 9.26 -1.89
CA VAL A 69 11.06 10.35 -1.41
C VAL A 69 12.55 9.99 -1.55
N GLU A 70 12.93 8.75 -1.28
CA GLU A 70 14.31 8.28 -1.51
C GLU A 70 14.70 8.31 -2.99
N GLN A 71 13.79 7.93 -3.89
CA GLN A 71 13.99 8.00 -5.36
C GLN A 71 14.11 9.45 -5.85
N ASP A 72 13.22 10.35 -5.42
CA ASP A 72 13.26 11.77 -5.77
C ASP A 72 14.56 12.45 -5.30
N ASN A 73 15.10 12.04 -4.14
CA ASN A 73 16.37 12.56 -3.60
C ASN A 73 17.62 11.98 -4.29
N CYS A 74 17.48 10.90 -5.06
CA CYS A 74 18.56 10.24 -5.79
C CYS A 74 18.58 10.60 -7.29
N ALA A 75 17.62 11.42 -7.75
CA ALA A 75 17.52 11.98 -9.10
C ALA A 75 18.22 13.35 -9.19
#